data_AF-A0A358PCC6-F1
#
_entry.id   AF-A0A358PCC6-F1
#
_cell.length_a   1.000
_cell.length_b   1.000
_cell.length_c   1.000
_cell.angle_alpha   90.00
_cell.angle_beta   90.00
_cell.angle_gamma   90.00
#
_symmetry.space_group_name_H-M   'P 1'
#
loop_
_entity.id
_entity.type
_entity.pdbx_description
1 polymer ?
#
loop_
_entity_poly.entity_id
_entity_poly.type
_entity_poly.pdbx_seq_one_letter_code
_entity_poly.pdbx_strand_id
1 'polypeptide(L)'
;TLAAVWLGLQERRRPTRPRKVSGEDLETLPRNLDVALDALERAKPLHKVLGEDFVTLFVEVKRAEAEAFLEVISPWEREYLLLNV
;
A
#
# COMPACT_ATOMS: atom_id res chain seq x y z
N THR A 1 -4.14 10.20 4.27
CA THR A 1 -4.25 10.45 5.73
C THR A 1 -5.53 11.17 6.14
N LEU A 2 -5.79 12.40 5.68
CA LEU A 2 -6.99 13.16 6.09
C LEU A 2 -8.31 12.43 5.77
N ALA A 3 -8.43 11.83 4.59
CA ALA A 3 -9.63 11.07 4.20
C ALA A 3 -9.97 9.94 5.19
N ALA A 4 -8.97 9.20 5.68
CA ALA A 4 -9.17 8.13 6.67
C ALA A 4 -9.62 8.68 8.02
N VAL A 5 -9.05 9.80 8.46
CA VAL A 5 -9.45 10.49 9.71
C VAL A 5 -10.89 10.98 9.59
N TRP A 6 -11.24 11.63 8.48
CA TRP A 6 -12.59 12.11 8.19
C TRP A 6 -13.62 10.98 8.24
N LEU A 7 -13.35 9.85 7.58
CA LEU A 7 -14.23 8.68 7.62
C LEU A 7 -14.39 8.13 9.04
N GLY A 8 -13.30 8.04 9.81
CA GLY A 8 -13.35 7.62 11.20
C GLY A 8 -14.26 8.51 12.07
N LEU A 9 -14.21 9.83 11.85
CA LEU A 9 -15.08 10.80 12.54
C LEU A 9 -16.54 10.67 12.09
N GLN A 10 -16.81 10.59 10.78
CA GLN A 10 -18.15 10.41 10.21
C GLN A 10 -18.82 9.13 10.75
N GLU A 11 -18.07 8.03 10.77
CA GLU A 11 -18.54 6.72 11.24
C GLU A 11 -18.47 6.57 12.76
N ARG A 12 -18.01 7.62 13.48
CA ARG A 12 -17.83 7.64 14.94
C ARG A 12 -17.04 6.44 15.46
N ARG A 13 -16.02 6.01 14.70
CA ARG A 13 -15.16 4.88 15.08
C ARG A 13 -14.33 5.24 16.31
N ARG A 14 -14.22 4.29 17.23
CA ARG A 14 -13.27 4.38 18.35
C ARG A 14 -11.93 3.77 17.93
N PRO A 15 -10.80 4.45 18.18
CA PRO A 15 -9.49 3.84 17.98
C PRO A 15 -9.33 2.64 18.93
N THR A 16 -8.53 1.68 18.51
CA THR A 16 -8.13 0.56 19.38
C THR A 16 -7.29 1.06 20.55
N ARG A 17 -7.20 0.25 21.61
CA ARG A 17 -6.38 0.60 22.78
C ARG A 17 -4.92 0.79 22.36
N PRO A 18 -4.20 1.79 22.93
CA PRO A 18 -2.76 1.94 22.68
C PRO A 18 -2.00 0.67 23.07
N ARG A 19 -1.07 0.25 22.22
CA ARG A 19 -0.18 -0.86 22.53
C ARG A 19 0.96 -0.35 23.42
N LYS A 20 1.34 -1.14 24.44
CA LYS A 20 2.38 -0.81 25.43
C LYS A 20 3.65 -1.68 25.32
N VAL A 21 3.70 -2.54 24.30
CA VAL A 21 4.80 -3.50 24.08
C VAL A 21 5.30 -3.37 22.64
N SER A 22 6.49 -3.92 22.34
CA SER A 22 7.11 -3.88 21.01
C SER A 22 6.12 -4.33 19.93
N GLY A 23 6.18 -3.64 18.79
CA GLY A 23 5.35 -3.88 17.61
C GLY A 23 6.02 -4.72 16.53
N GLU A 24 7.26 -5.17 16.75
CA GLU A 24 8.09 -5.83 15.73
C GLU A 24 7.42 -7.05 15.09
N ASP A 25 6.64 -7.82 15.85
CA ASP A 25 5.95 -9.01 15.34
C ASP A 25 4.56 -8.71 14.71
N LEU A 26 4.24 -7.44 14.39
CA LEU A 26 2.97 -7.09 13.74
C LEU A 26 3.04 -7.20 12.22
N GLU A 27 2.13 -8.00 11.67
CA GLU A 27 1.85 -8.05 10.24
C GLU A 27 0.57 -7.27 9.90
N THR A 28 0.55 -5.97 10.21
CA THR A 28 -0.65 -5.12 10.02
C THR A 28 -0.63 -4.31 8.73
N LEU A 29 0.53 -4.12 8.11
CA LEU A 29 0.68 -3.34 6.88
C LEU A 29 0.95 -4.26 5.68
N PRO A 30 0.50 -3.88 4.47
CA PRO A 30 0.86 -4.57 3.25
C PRO A 30 2.37 -4.72 3.11
N ARG A 31 2.83 -5.93 2.75
CA ARG A 31 4.25 -6.26 2.63
C ARG A 31 4.89 -5.78 1.33
N ASN A 32 4.09 -5.45 0.33
CA ASN A 32 4.51 -4.94 -0.97
C ASN A 32 3.44 -4.02 -1.57
N LEU A 33 3.78 -3.40 -2.70
CA LEU A 33 2.91 -2.43 -3.37
C LEU A 33 1.63 -3.07 -3.90
N ASP A 34 1.69 -4.26 -4.49
CA ASP A 34 0.51 -4.93 -5.05
C ASP A 34 -0.57 -5.18 -3.98
N VAL A 35 -0.17 -5.70 -2.82
CA VAL A 35 -1.09 -5.93 -1.69
C VAL A 35 -1.62 -4.60 -1.14
N ALA A 36 -0.85 -3.52 -1.20
CA ALA A 36 -1.30 -2.18 -0.80
C ALA A 36 -2.33 -1.60 -1.78
N LEU A 37 -2.10 -1.75 -3.08
CA LEU A 37 -3.02 -1.29 -4.13
C LEU A 37 -4.33 -2.08 -4.07
N ASP A 38 -4.26 -3.40 -3.92
CA ASP A 38 -5.42 -4.26 -3.67
C ASP A 38 -6.23 -3.79 -2.45
N ALA A 39 -5.56 -3.44 -1.35
CA ALA A 39 -6.21 -2.94 -0.14
C ALA A 39 -6.90 -1.59 -0.39
N LEU A 40 -6.28 -0.70 -1.16
CA LEU A 40 -6.87 0.58 -1.54
C LEU A 40 -8.09 0.39 -2.44
N GLU A 41 -8.04 -0.50 -3.43
CA GLU A 41 -9.17 -0.82 -4.31
C GLU A 41 -10.37 -1.38 -3.55
N ARG A 42 -10.12 -2.20 -2.52
CA ARG A 42 -11.15 -2.75 -1.64
C ARG A 42 -11.72 -1.72 -0.64
N ALA A 43 -10.99 -0.66 -0.34
CA ALA A 43 -11.41 0.38 0.61
C ALA A 43 -12.42 1.37 0.01
N LYS A 44 -13.59 0.89 -0.43
CA LYS A 44 -14.65 1.68 -1.10
C LYS A 44 -15.05 2.98 -0.37
N PRO A 45 -15.08 3.07 0.98
CA PRO A 45 -15.34 4.34 1.65
C PRO A 45 -14.30 5.44 1.33
N LEU A 46 -13.03 5.07 1.13
CA LEU A 46 -11.99 6.03 0.74
C LEU A 46 -12.20 6.56 -0.68
N HIS A 47 -12.74 5.75 -1.60
CA HIS A 47 -13.00 6.16 -2.98
C HIS A 47 -14.00 7.32 -3.01
N LYS A 48 -15.02 7.29 -2.15
CA LYS A 48 -16.01 8.37 -2.05
C LYS A 48 -15.42 9.70 -1.59
N VAL A 49 -14.32 9.67 -0.83
CA VAL A 49 -13.67 10.88 -0.28
C VAL A 49 -12.55 11.37 -1.19
N LEU A 50 -11.80 10.44 -1.80
CA LEU A 50 -10.66 10.73 -2.66
C LEU A 50 -11.07 10.98 -4.12
N GLY A 51 -12.25 10.49 -4.54
CA GLY A 51 -12.69 10.43 -5.92
C GLY A 51 -12.48 9.03 -6.50
N GLU A 52 -13.53 8.45 -7.09
CA GLU A 52 -13.50 7.10 -7.67
C GLU A 52 -12.51 7.03 -8.84
N ASP A 53 -12.63 7.97 -9.79
CA ASP A 53 -11.73 8.07 -10.95
C ASP A 53 -10.27 8.27 -10.52
N PHE A 54 -10.05 9.07 -9.47
CA PHE A 54 -8.71 9.31 -8.94
C PHE A 54 -8.09 8.02 -8.42
N VAL A 55 -8.83 7.25 -7.60
CA VAL A 55 -8.30 6.01 -7.03
C VAL A 55 -8.04 4.97 -8.12
N THR A 56 -8.96 4.82 -9.08
CA THR A 56 -8.79 3.92 -10.22
C THR A 56 -7.53 4.26 -11.02
N LEU A 57 -7.40 5.52 -11.47
CA LEU A 57 -6.23 5.96 -12.23
C LEU A 57 -4.93 5.81 -11.43
N PHE A 58 -4.95 6.17 -10.15
CA PHE A 58 -3.78 6.03 -9.29
C PHE A 58 -3.33 4.57 -9.20
N VAL A 59 -4.25 3.64 -9.00
CA VAL A 59 -3.93 2.22 -8.92
C VAL A 59 -3.35 1.70 -10.23
N GLU A 60 -3.97 2.02 -11.37
CA GLU A 60 -3.49 1.61 -12.70
C GLU A 60 -2.06 2.10 -12.96
N VAL A 61 -1.81 3.40 -12.71
CA VAL A 61 -0.47 3.98 -12.85
C VAL A 61 0.54 3.28 -11.95
N LYS A 62 0.19 3.02 -10.69
CA LYS A 62 1.11 2.37 -9.75
C LYS A 62 1.38 0.90 -10.04
N ARG A 63 0.43 0.18 -10.65
CA ARG A 63 0.68 -1.17 -11.16
C ARG A 63 1.63 -1.14 -12.35
N ALA A 64 1.40 -0.26 -13.31
CA ALA A 64 2.29 -0.10 -14.46
C ALA A 64 3.72 0.28 -14.04
N GLU A 65 3.88 1.18 -13.07
CA GLU A 65 5.19 1.51 -12.48
C GLU A 65 5.86 0.29 -11.80
N ALA A 66 5.08 -0.54 -11.10
CA ALA A 66 5.58 -1.73 -10.43
C ALA A 66 6.05 -2.81 -11.42
N GLU A 67 5.27 -3.04 -12.48
CA GLU A 67 5.65 -3.95 -13.57
C GLU A 67 6.95 -3.49 -14.23
N ALA A 68 7.03 -2.21 -14.60
CA ALA A 68 8.25 -1.64 -15.20
C ALA A 68 9.47 -1.73 -14.27
N PHE A 69 9.28 -1.64 -12.95
CA PHE A 69 10.36 -1.82 -11.98
C PHE A 69 10.90 -3.26 -11.97
N LEU A 70 10.03 -4.27 -12.12
CA LEU A 70 10.41 -5.69 -12.11
C LEU A 70 11.08 -6.15 -13.42
N GLU A 71 10.94 -5.40 -14.51
CA GLU A 71 11.62 -5.69 -15.78
C GLU A 71 13.12 -5.32 -15.76
N VAL A 72 13.58 -4.58 -14.75
CA VAL A 72 14.97 -4.11 -14.66
C VAL A 72 15.74 -4.93 -13.62
N ILE A 73 16.93 -5.41 -14.01
CA ILE A 73 17.85 -6.06 -13.07
C ILE A 73 18.44 -4.99 -12.15
N SER A 74 18.17 -5.11 -10.86
CA SER A 74 18.72 -4.22 -9.85
C SER A 74 20.25 -4.37 -9.72
N PRO A 75 20.97 -3.34 -9.25
CA PRO A 75 22.40 -3.44 -8.98
C PRO A 75 22.76 -4.60 -8.05
N TRP A 76 21.93 -4.85 -7.03
CA TRP A 76 22.10 -5.97 -6.10
C TRP A 76 21.94 -7.32 -6.82
N GLU A 77 20.90 -7.49 -7.63
CA GLU A 77 20.71 -8.74 -8.39
C GLU A 77 21.86 -8.96 -9.37
N ARG A 78 22.38 -7.90 -9.99
CA ARG A 78 23.58 -8.01 -10.81
C ARG A 78 24.79 -8.45 -10.00
N GLU A 79 25.01 -7.86 -8.83
CA GLU A 79 26.16 -8.16 -7.99
C GLU A 79 26.11 -9.56 -7.39
N TYR A 80 24.93 -10.07 -7.03
CA TYR A 80 24.80 -11.31 -6.26
C TYR A 80 24.17 -12.48 -7.02
N LEU A 81 23.44 -12.24 -8.11
CA LEU A 81 22.79 -13.29 -8.91
C LEU A 81 23.46 -13.52 -10.28
N LEU A 82 24.26 -12.56 -10.80
CA LEU A 82 24.95 -12.70 -12.10
C LEU A 82 26.42 -13.16 -12.00
N LEU A 83 26.91 -13.55 -10.82
CA LEU A 83 28.32 -13.98 -10.63
C LEU A 83 28.66 -15.44 -11.02
N ASN A 84 27.81 -16.14 -11.77
CA ASN A 84 28.14 -17.46 -12.31
C ASN A 84 27.88 -17.53 -13.83
N VAL A 85 28.72 -16.84 -14.60
CA VAL A 85 29.00 -17.19 -16.00
C VAL A 85 30.51 -17.22 -16.21
#